data_AF-A0A7C3FWP8-F1
#
_entry.id   AF-A0A7C3FWP8-F1
#
_cell.length_a   1.000
_cell.length_b   1.000
_cell.length_c   1.000
_cell.angle_alpha   90.00
_cell.angle_beta   90.00
_cell.angle_gamma   90.00
#
_symmetry.space_group_name_H-M   'P 1'
#
loop_
_entity.id
_entity.type
_entity.pdbx_description
1 polymer ?
#
loop_
_entity_poly.entity_id
_entity_poly.type
_entity_poly.pdbx_seq_one_letter_code
_entity_poly.pdbx_strand_id
1 'polypeptide(L)'
;KKELINEGVTFLSQTDTEVIVHQFEKNLKNAKNAFEAFQKTIDELEGAYAILLVTKGEEDKIFFAKNGSPMLVGINEESEKYFASSDTPLIGHATEVHYFEDGDYGYVSSDAIVIYDKKGNKKEPNFVKLTTNRLSAQKDGYRFFMEKEIYEQSDVIADTLLGRVNEKEVLFEELDAALFEDINEIKLCACGTSYHAALTASYLFERYSKIKSTVEIASEFRYREPIMTQDTLFVVISQSGETADTLETLKMAKNAGLKTLVICNVDNSSMVRLADATILTRAGVEKGVASTKAFATQVTVFWMLSLYLAKLKNSLTKKEIEKQLELLRALPVCLKIEDSMHERIKRLSKRYLHGHGFFFIGRDIFFPLALEGALKLKEISYLHAEGYPSGEMKHGPIALADPELFTIALLPEHLLYEKSRSNVEELSARDSTICAISPLEFDKADDFIQTKKQKDYMLEFFEMMVVVQLLSLEISVRLGNDVDMPRNLAKSVTVE
;
A
#
# COMPACT_ATOMS: atom_id res chain seq x y z
N LYS A 1 29.74 -6.66 -15.53
CA LYS A 1 29.47 -6.91 -16.97
C LYS A 1 30.63 -6.55 -17.91
N LYS A 2 31.05 -5.28 -17.99
CA LYS A 2 32.14 -4.85 -18.90
C LYS A 2 33.44 -5.63 -18.71
N GLU A 3 33.83 -5.88 -17.46
CA GLU A 3 35.03 -6.67 -17.12
C GLU A 3 34.96 -8.09 -17.66
N LEU A 4 33.84 -8.80 -17.43
CA LEU A 4 33.61 -10.15 -17.96
C LEU A 4 33.63 -10.20 -19.49
N ILE A 5 33.08 -9.18 -20.17
CA ILE A 5 33.15 -9.08 -21.64
C ILE A 5 34.59 -8.92 -22.11
N ASN A 6 35.39 -8.09 -21.43
CA ASN A 6 36.82 -7.92 -21.74
C ASN A 6 37.63 -9.21 -21.52
N GLU A 7 37.16 -10.10 -20.65
CA GLU A 7 37.72 -11.44 -20.42
C GLU A 7 37.21 -12.51 -21.41
N GLY A 8 36.38 -12.11 -22.39
CA GLY A 8 35.87 -12.98 -23.46
C GLY A 8 34.54 -13.67 -23.16
N VAL A 9 33.85 -13.31 -22.08
CA VAL A 9 32.52 -13.85 -21.76
C VAL A 9 31.48 -13.25 -22.70
N THR A 10 30.68 -14.12 -23.32
CA THR A 10 29.55 -13.72 -24.17
C THR A 10 28.25 -13.73 -23.36
N PHE A 11 27.54 -12.61 -23.35
CA PHE A 11 26.23 -12.48 -22.70
C PHE A 11 25.11 -12.73 -23.71
N LEU A 12 24.10 -13.48 -23.30
CA LEU A 12 22.92 -13.80 -24.11
C LEU A 12 21.75 -12.86 -23.85
N SER A 13 21.77 -12.15 -22.72
CA SER A 13 20.70 -11.27 -22.28
C SER A 13 21.20 -9.88 -21.90
N GLN A 14 20.22 -9.00 -21.72
CA GLN A 14 20.43 -7.64 -21.20
C GLN A 14 20.26 -7.57 -19.69
N THR A 15 19.94 -8.67 -19.00
CA THR A 15 19.72 -8.65 -17.55
C THR A 15 21.03 -8.50 -16.79
N ASP A 16 20.93 -7.87 -15.63
CA ASP A 16 21.93 -7.87 -14.58
C ASP A 16 22.12 -9.26 -13.97
N THR A 17 21.04 -10.06 -13.88
CA THR A 17 21.04 -11.41 -13.31
C THR A 17 22.05 -12.33 -14.01
N GLU A 18 22.22 -12.21 -15.33
CA GLU A 18 23.21 -13.02 -16.06
C GLU A 18 24.65 -12.71 -15.63
N VAL A 19 24.93 -11.50 -15.13
CA VAL A 19 26.25 -11.12 -14.61
C VAL A 19 26.62 -11.99 -13.40
N ILE A 20 25.66 -12.31 -12.54
CA ILE A 20 25.86 -13.15 -11.34
C ILE A 20 26.33 -14.55 -11.74
N VAL A 21 25.70 -15.14 -12.76
CA VAL A 21 26.03 -16.48 -13.26
C VAL A 21 27.46 -16.53 -13.80
N HIS A 22 27.82 -15.59 -14.68
CA HIS A 22 29.16 -15.55 -15.27
C HIS A 22 30.24 -15.21 -14.24
N GLN A 23 29.94 -14.34 -13.28
CA GLN A 23 30.86 -14.02 -12.19
C GLN A 23 31.09 -15.24 -11.27
N PHE A 24 30.03 -15.98 -10.97
CA PHE A 24 30.13 -17.25 -10.26
C PHE A 24 31.00 -18.27 -10.99
N GLU A 25 30.79 -18.48 -12.30
CA GLU A 25 31.61 -19.40 -13.10
C GLU A 25 33.09 -19.00 -13.13
N LYS A 26 33.37 -17.69 -13.19
CA LYS A 26 34.74 -17.15 -13.11
C LYS A 26 35.36 -17.47 -11.75
N ASN A 27 34.64 -17.20 -10.66
CA ASN A 27 35.12 -17.45 -9.30
C ASN A 27 35.31 -18.94 -9.02
N LEU A 28 34.47 -19.79 -9.61
CA LEU A 28 34.53 -21.25 -9.47
C LEU A 28 35.84 -21.85 -9.98
N LYS A 29 36.46 -21.26 -11.02
CA LYS A 29 37.75 -21.73 -11.56
C LYS A 29 38.90 -21.66 -10.55
N ASN A 30 38.79 -20.76 -9.55
CA ASN A 30 39.84 -20.50 -8.56
C ASN A 30 39.41 -20.85 -7.13
N ALA A 31 38.18 -21.30 -6.91
CA ALA A 31 37.64 -21.67 -5.61
C ALA A 31 37.81 -23.17 -5.33
N LYS A 32 37.82 -23.57 -4.06
CA LYS A 32 37.93 -24.98 -3.68
C LYS A 32 36.64 -25.76 -3.87
N ASN A 33 35.49 -25.08 -3.77
CA ASN A 33 34.15 -25.65 -3.93
C ASN A 33 33.16 -24.57 -4.40
N ALA A 34 31.93 -24.95 -4.74
CA ALA A 34 30.93 -24.03 -5.25
C ALA A 34 30.51 -23.00 -4.19
N PHE A 35 30.48 -23.37 -2.92
CA PHE A 35 30.13 -22.44 -1.85
C PHE A 35 31.13 -21.28 -1.72
N GLU A 36 32.44 -21.57 -1.78
CA GLU A 36 33.47 -20.54 -1.75
C GLU A 36 33.41 -19.63 -3.00
N ALA A 37 33.10 -20.20 -4.17
CA ALA A 37 32.90 -19.42 -5.39
C ALA A 37 31.69 -18.47 -5.27
N PHE A 38 30.59 -18.97 -4.70
CA PHE A 38 29.39 -18.20 -4.46
C PHE A 38 29.63 -17.07 -3.46
N GLN A 39 30.33 -17.35 -2.36
CA GLN A 39 30.72 -16.34 -1.38
C GLN A 39 31.52 -15.19 -2.02
N LYS A 40 32.58 -15.51 -2.79
CA LYS A 40 33.35 -14.50 -3.53
C LYS A 40 32.49 -13.70 -4.49
N THR A 41 31.53 -14.35 -5.12
CA THR A 41 30.62 -13.69 -6.07
C THR A 41 29.75 -12.67 -5.35
N ILE A 42 29.15 -13.04 -4.21
CA ILE A 42 28.31 -12.12 -3.41
C ILE A 42 29.12 -10.93 -2.91
N ASP A 43 30.36 -11.15 -2.48
CA ASP A 43 31.27 -10.08 -2.01
C ASP A 43 31.57 -9.03 -3.09
N GLU A 44 31.42 -9.39 -4.37
CA GLU A 44 31.63 -8.52 -5.53
C GLU A 44 30.33 -7.85 -6.03
N LEU A 45 29.16 -8.23 -5.49
CA LEU A 45 27.88 -7.67 -5.88
C LEU A 45 27.54 -6.41 -5.10
N GLU A 46 27.06 -5.41 -5.82
CA GLU A 46 26.50 -4.18 -5.26
C GLU A 46 25.01 -4.07 -5.60
N GLY A 47 24.22 -3.52 -4.68
CA GLY A 47 22.77 -3.32 -4.86
C GLY A 47 21.91 -4.31 -4.10
N ALA A 48 20.60 -4.31 -4.43
CA ALA A 48 19.61 -5.17 -3.81
C ALA A 48 19.39 -6.46 -4.62
N TYR A 49 19.36 -7.61 -3.95
CA TYR A 49 19.17 -8.91 -4.54
C TYR A 49 18.59 -9.95 -3.56
N ALA A 50 17.90 -10.94 -4.11
CA ALA A 50 17.52 -12.18 -3.45
C ALA A 50 17.85 -13.33 -4.42
N ILE A 51 18.99 -13.98 -4.22
CA ILE A 51 19.58 -14.92 -5.18
C ILE A 51 19.35 -16.35 -4.71
N LEU A 52 18.87 -17.21 -5.60
CA LEU A 52 18.97 -18.66 -5.49
C LEU A 52 19.83 -19.17 -6.65
N LEU A 53 20.94 -19.82 -6.32
CA LEU A 53 21.88 -20.36 -7.31
C LEU A 53 21.97 -21.88 -7.16
N VAL A 54 21.84 -22.57 -8.29
CA VAL A 54 22.00 -24.02 -8.41
C VAL A 54 23.09 -24.32 -9.42
N THR A 55 23.83 -25.40 -9.20
CA THR A 55 24.92 -25.82 -10.09
C THR A 55 25.00 -27.33 -10.19
N LYS A 56 25.38 -27.82 -11.38
CA LYS A 56 25.61 -29.27 -11.61
C LYS A 56 26.80 -29.81 -10.81
N GLY A 57 27.68 -28.94 -10.31
CA GLY A 57 28.81 -29.37 -9.49
C GLY A 57 28.40 -29.84 -8.08
N GLU A 58 27.27 -29.36 -7.58
CA GLU A 58 26.73 -29.65 -6.24
C GLU A 58 25.18 -29.71 -6.34
N GLU A 59 24.66 -30.78 -6.96
CA GLU A 59 23.23 -30.93 -7.28
C GLU A 59 22.30 -31.06 -6.06
N ASP A 60 22.86 -31.36 -4.89
CA ASP A 60 22.14 -31.51 -3.62
C ASP A 60 21.93 -30.19 -2.87
N LYS A 61 22.37 -29.06 -3.43
CA LYS A 61 22.37 -27.76 -2.76
C LYS A 61 21.75 -26.65 -3.60
N ILE A 62 21.00 -25.80 -2.90
CA ILE A 62 20.57 -24.49 -3.38
C ILE A 62 21.32 -23.44 -2.57
N PHE A 63 22.21 -22.70 -3.22
CA PHE A 63 22.90 -21.57 -2.61
C PHE A 63 21.99 -20.36 -2.57
N PHE A 64 22.00 -19.60 -1.47
CA PHE A 64 21.16 -18.41 -1.34
C PHE A 64 21.93 -17.21 -0.78
N ALA A 65 21.53 -16.02 -1.20
CA ALA A 65 22.01 -14.77 -0.62
C ALA A 65 20.92 -13.69 -0.68
N LYS A 66 20.77 -12.94 0.39
CA LYS A 66 19.81 -11.84 0.50
C LYS A 66 20.52 -10.53 0.84
N ASN A 67 20.17 -9.47 0.12
CA ASN A 67 20.50 -8.09 0.47
C ASN A 67 19.41 -7.16 -0.08
N GLY A 68 18.62 -6.49 0.75
CA GLY A 68 17.59 -5.55 0.33
C GLY A 68 16.28 -6.21 -0.13
N SER A 69 16.31 -7.18 -1.05
CA SER A 69 15.08 -7.83 -1.54
C SER A 69 14.58 -8.94 -0.59
N PRO A 70 13.25 -9.14 -0.41
CA PRO A 70 12.72 -10.12 0.54
C PRO A 70 13.03 -11.57 0.13
N MET A 71 13.35 -12.41 1.11
CA MET A 71 13.53 -13.85 0.93
C MET A 71 13.20 -14.57 2.23
N LEU A 72 12.53 -15.72 2.12
CA LEU A 72 12.29 -16.65 3.21
C LEU A 72 12.41 -18.10 2.74
N VAL A 73 12.60 -19.00 3.70
CA VAL A 73 12.53 -20.45 3.50
C VAL A 73 11.44 -21.03 4.40
N GLY A 74 10.48 -21.73 3.82
CA GLY A 74 9.47 -22.49 4.54
C GLY A 74 9.82 -23.97 4.64
N ILE A 75 9.32 -24.60 5.70
CA ILE A 75 9.43 -26.03 5.94
C ILE A 75 8.05 -26.62 6.25
N ASN A 76 7.84 -27.88 5.88
CA ASN A 76 6.63 -28.64 6.22
C ASN A 76 6.93 -29.83 7.14
N GLU A 77 5.88 -30.57 7.50
CA GLU A 77 5.98 -31.75 8.36
C GLU A 77 6.85 -32.86 7.76
N GLU A 78 6.96 -32.93 6.43
CA GLU A 78 7.82 -33.88 5.69
C GLU A 78 9.28 -33.38 5.57
N SER A 79 9.63 -32.25 6.19
CA SER A 79 10.94 -31.61 6.12
C SER A 79 11.37 -31.14 4.72
N GLU A 80 10.40 -30.99 3.79
CA GLU A 80 10.62 -30.33 2.51
C GLU A 80 10.82 -28.83 2.71
N LYS A 81 11.64 -28.21 1.86
CA LYS A 81 12.09 -26.82 2.03
C LYS A 81 11.71 -26.02 0.79
N TYR A 82 11.08 -24.87 1.01
CA TYR A 82 10.52 -24.04 -0.05
C TYR A 82 11.01 -22.60 0.08
N PHE A 83 11.66 -22.06 -0.95
CA PHE A 83 11.99 -20.64 -0.97
C PHE A 83 10.86 -19.81 -1.57
N ALA A 84 10.65 -18.61 -1.02
CA ALA A 84 9.74 -17.63 -1.59
C ALA A 84 10.20 -16.20 -1.27
N SER A 85 9.62 -15.24 -2.00
CA SER A 85 9.78 -13.80 -1.74
C SER A 85 8.72 -13.24 -0.77
N SER A 86 7.71 -14.04 -0.40
CA SER A 86 6.70 -13.71 0.61
C SER A 86 6.00 -14.98 1.11
N ASP A 87 5.15 -14.84 2.11
CA ASP A 87 4.41 -15.96 2.72
C ASP A 87 3.39 -16.59 1.78
N THR A 88 2.78 -15.78 0.92
CA THR A 88 1.58 -16.17 0.15
C THR A 88 1.79 -17.41 -0.73
N PRO A 89 2.90 -17.54 -1.50
CA PRO A 89 3.20 -18.75 -2.27
C PRO A 89 3.39 -20.01 -1.43
N LEU A 90 3.72 -19.88 -0.15
CA LEU A 90 3.97 -21.03 0.74
C LEU A 90 2.72 -21.51 1.47
N ILE A 91 1.61 -20.76 1.41
CA ILE A 91 0.36 -21.13 2.09
C ILE A 91 -0.14 -22.46 1.52
N GLY A 92 -0.16 -23.48 2.39
CA GLY A 92 -0.57 -24.83 2.04
C GLY A 92 0.54 -25.75 1.55
N HIS A 93 1.77 -25.24 1.42
CA HIS A 93 2.99 -26.00 1.12
C HIS A 93 3.92 -26.10 2.33
N ALA A 94 4.01 -25.04 3.14
CA ALA A 94 4.80 -24.99 4.37
C ALA A 94 3.92 -24.75 5.60
N THR A 95 4.42 -25.18 6.76
CA THR A 95 3.80 -24.94 8.08
C THR A 95 4.53 -23.88 8.88
N GLU A 96 5.84 -23.75 8.68
CA GLU A 96 6.69 -22.77 9.36
C GLU A 96 7.65 -22.12 8.36
N VAL A 97 8.07 -20.88 8.64
CA VAL A 97 8.96 -20.09 7.79
C VAL A 97 10.08 -19.44 8.58
N HIS A 98 11.24 -19.31 7.96
CA HIS A 98 12.36 -18.53 8.43
C HIS A 98 12.61 -17.36 7.47
N TYR A 99 12.64 -16.14 7.99
CA TYR A 99 12.94 -14.93 7.23
C TYR A 99 14.43 -14.60 7.31
N PHE A 100 15.06 -14.44 6.16
CA PHE A 100 16.47 -14.07 6.08
C PHE A 100 16.65 -12.55 6.33
N GLU A 101 17.77 -12.19 6.95
CA GLU A 101 18.19 -10.80 7.15
C GLU A 101 19.07 -10.29 5.99
N ASP A 102 19.23 -8.98 5.89
CA ASP A 102 20.11 -8.39 4.88
C ASP A 102 21.58 -8.76 5.17
N GLY A 103 22.22 -9.37 4.18
CA GLY A 103 23.57 -9.94 4.29
C GLY A 103 23.59 -11.41 4.68
N ASP A 104 22.45 -12.04 4.96
CA ASP A 104 22.40 -13.49 5.16
C ASP A 104 22.69 -14.23 3.84
N TYR A 105 23.57 -15.23 3.91
CA TYR A 105 23.89 -16.11 2.79
C TYR A 105 24.16 -17.52 3.27
N GLY A 106 24.14 -18.48 2.35
CA GLY A 106 24.35 -19.87 2.73
C GLY A 106 23.91 -20.86 1.67
N TYR A 107 23.54 -22.06 2.13
CA TYR A 107 22.94 -23.07 1.29
C TYR A 107 21.90 -23.90 2.03
N VAL A 108 20.98 -24.46 1.26
CA VAL A 108 19.97 -25.41 1.72
C VAL A 108 20.14 -26.72 0.96
N SER A 109 20.11 -27.84 1.69
CA SER A 109 20.06 -29.19 1.14
C SER A 109 18.84 -29.95 1.69
N SER A 110 18.69 -31.23 1.30
CA SER A 110 17.66 -32.11 1.88
C SER A 110 17.80 -32.22 3.40
N ASP A 111 19.01 -32.10 3.94
CA ASP A 111 19.31 -32.44 5.33
C ASP A 111 19.60 -31.22 6.20
N ALA A 112 19.98 -30.09 5.61
CA ALA A 112 20.46 -28.94 6.35
C ALA A 112 20.03 -27.59 5.75
N ILE A 113 19.90 -26.60 6.64
CA ILE A 113 19.82 -25.18 6.31
C ILE A 113 21.02 -24.54 6.99
N VAL A 114 22.00 -24.09 6.19
CA VAL A 114 23.23 -23.47 6.70
C VAL A 114 23.19 -22.00 6.35
N ILE A 115 23.19 -21.15 7.38
CA ILE A 115 23.07 -19.70 7.26
C ILE A 115 24.32 -19.05 7.87
N TYR A 116 24.86 -18.06 7.18
CA TYR A 116 25.92 -17.19 7.63
C TYR A 116 25.46 -15.73 7.58
N ASP A 117 25.84 -14.95 8.58
CA ASP A 117 25.64 -13.50 8.57
C ASP A 117 26.67 -12.79 7.66
N LYS A 118 26.51 -11.48 7.46
CA LYS A 118 27.44 -10.64 6.68
C LYS A 118 28.91 -10.70 7.15
N LYS A 119 29.17 -11.10 8.40
CA LYS A 119 30.51 -11.23 8.97
C LYS A 119 31.07 -12.65 8.84
N GLY A 120 30.31 -13.58 8.27
CA GLY A 120 30.67 -14.99 8.11
C GLY A 120 30.44 -15.84 9.37
N ASN A 121 29.70 -15.34 10.37
CA ASN A 121 29.32 -16.15 11.52
C ASN A 121 28.13 -17.04 11.20
N LYS A 122 28.17 -18.30 11.63
CA LYS A 122 27.05 -19.22 11.44
C LYS A 122 25.85 -18.80 12.31
N LYS A 123 24.66 -18.82 11.71
CA LYS A 123 23.36 -18.55 12.34
C LYS A 123 22.47 -19.79 12.24
N GLU A 124 21.70 -20.03 13.29
CA GLU A 124 20.69 -21.10 13.30
C GLU A 124 19.34 -20.51 12.83
N PRO A 125 18.56 -21.25 12.02
CA PRO A 125 17.27 -20.77 11.52
C PRO A 125 16.28 -20.63 12.69
N ASN A 126 15.60 -19.49 12.72
CA ASN A 126 14.47 -19.24 13.62
C ASN A 126 13.16 -19.38 12.83
N PHE A 127 12.46 -20.50 13.02
CA PHE A 127 11.19 -20.78 12.36
C PHE A 127 10.01 -20.22 13.14
N VAL A 128 9.10 -19.56 12.43
CA VAL A 128 7.81 -19.09 12.94
C VAL A 128 6.67 -19.71 12.15
N LYS A 129 5.52 -19.90 12.79
CA LYS A 129 4.35 -20.52 12.11
C LYS A 129 3.85 -19.66 10.96
N LEU A 130 3.58 -20.30 9.83
CA LEU A 130 2.96 -19.67 8.67
C LEU A 130 1.44 -19.58 8.87
N THR A 131 0.86 -18.40 8.67
CA THR A 131 -0.58 -18.19 8.85
C THR A 131 -1.38 -18.83 7.70
N THR A 132 -2.33 -19.71 8.05
CA THR A 132 -2.93 -20.69 7.11
C THR A 132 -4.28 -20.29 6.50
N ASN A 133 -4.66 -19.00 6.46
CA ASN A 133 -6.04 -18.62 6.14
C ASN A 133 -6.41 -18.76 4.64
N ARG A 134 -6.61 -20.02 4.19
CA ARG A 134 -6.89 -20.45 2.81
C ARG A 134 -8.18 -19.86 2.20
N LEU A 135 -9.17 -19.50 3.03
CA LEU A 135 -10.45 -18.94 2.56
C LEU A 135 -10.28 -17.56 1.91
N SER A 136 -9.33 -16.75 2.37
CA SER A 136 -9.08 -15.41 1.81
C SER A 136 -8.51 -15.42 0.38
N ALA A 137 -8.10 -16.59 -0.13
CA ALA A 137 -7.37 -16.73 -1.39
C ALA A 137 -8.26 -17.02 -2.62
N GLN A 138 -9.57 -17.23 -2.47
CA GLN A 138 -10.48 -17.54 -3.58
C GLN A 138 -11.33 -16.33 -3.99
N LYS A 139 -11.93 -16.36 -5.19
CA LYS A 139 -12.81 -15.30 -5.71
C LYS A 139 -14.24 -15.36 -5.17
N ASP A 140 -14.64 -16.46 -4.52
CA ASP A 140 -15.93 -16.62 -3.82
C ASP A 140 -17.17 -16.16 -4.62
N GLY A 141 -17.19 -16.43 -5.92
CA GLY A 141 -18.31 -16.09 -6.82
C GLY A 141 -18.25 -14.69 -7.44
N TYR A 142 -17.28 -13.85 -7.07
CA TYR A 142 -17.01 -12.58 -7.74
C TYR A 142 -16.23 -12.77 -9.05
N ARG A 143 -16.33 -11.80 -9.97
CA ARG A 143 -15.65 -11.86 -11.28
C ARG A 143 -14.14 -11.67 -11.13
N PHE A 144 -13.76 -10.76 -10.23
CA PHE A 144 -12.38 -10.31 -9.99
C PHE A 144 -12.07 -10.34 -8.49
N PHE A 145 -10.79 -10.51 -8.15
CA PHE A 145 -10.33 -10.31 -6.77
C PHE A 145 -10.57 -8.87 -6.33
N MET A 146 -10.30 -7.87 -7.19
CA MET A 146 -10.58 -6.47 -6.86
C MET A 146 -12.07 -6.25 -6.52
N GLU A 147 -12.99 -6.87 -7.27
CA GLU A 147 -14.43 -6.78 -6.98
C GLU A 147 -14.76 -7.37 -5.61
N LYS A 148 -14.28 -8.59 -5.32
CA LYS A 148 -14.42 -9.22 -4.00
C LYS A 148 -13.90 -8.31 -2.89
N GLU A 149 -12.70 -7.77 -3.06
CA GLU A 149 -12.02 -6.95 -2.07
C GLU A 149 -12.73 -5.61 -1.81
N ILE A 150 -13.43 -5.06 -2.81
CA ILE A 150 -14.31 -3.90 -2.63
C ILE A 150 -15.50 -4.27 -1.74
N TYR A 151 -16.13 -5.42 -1.99
CA TYR A 151 -17.27 -5.89 -1.20
C TYR A 151 -16.91 -6.32 0.23
N GLU A 152 -15.69 -6.83 0.44
CA GLU A 152 -15.20 -7.25 1.76
C GLU A 152 -14.96 -6.09 2.74
N GLN A 153 -14.91 -4.84 2.28
CA GLN A 153 -14.49 -3.71 3.13
C GLN A 153 -15.36 -3.50 4.36
N SER A 154 -16.67 -3.80 4.30
CA SER A 154 -17.56 -3.78 5.48
C SER A 154 -17.03 -4.68 6.59
N ASP A 155 -16.77 -5.94 6.27
CA ASP A 155 -16.38 -6.95 7.26
C ASP A 155 -14.94 -6.75 7.70
N VAL A 156 -14.05 -6.43 6.74
CA VAL A 156 -12.65 -6.14 7.01
C VAL A 156 -12.48 -4.94 7.94
N ILE A 157 -13.25 -3.86 7.76
CA ILE A 157 -13.20 -2.72 8.69
C ILE A 157 -13.77 -3.10 10.06
N ALA A 158 -14.81 -3.93 10.13
CA ALA A 158 -15.27 -4.44 11.43
C ALA A 158 -14.15 -5.17 12.18
N ASP A 159 -13.37 -6.01 11.49
CA ASP A 159 -12.20 -6.71 12.05
C ASP A 159 -11.06 -5.75 12.43
N THR A 160 -10.82 -4.70 11.65
CA THR A 160 -9.84 -3.65 11.98
C THR A 160 -10.20 -2.90 13.27
N LEU A 161 -11.50 -2.66 13.52
CA LEU A 161 -12.02 -1.97 14.71
C LEU A 161 -12.05 -2.88 15.94
N LEU A 162 -12.18 -4.20 15.73
CA LEU A 162 -12.34 -5.19 16.79
C LEU A 162 -11.14 -5.18 17.75
N GLY A 163 -11.43 -5.01 19.04
CA GLY A 163 -10.43 -4.90 20.10
C GLY A 163 -9.73 -3.54 20.19
N ARG A 164 -9.92 -2.64 19.22
CA ARG A 164 -9.32 -1.29 19.20
C ARG A 164 -10.30 -0.17 19.53
N VAL A 165 -11.60 -0.38 19.35
CA VAL A 165 -12.62 0.63 19.64
C VAL A 165 -13.59 0.11 20.70
N ASN A 166 -13.63 0.76 21.87
CA ASN A 166 -14.61 0.50 22.92
C ASN A 166 -15.54 1.70 23.11
N GLU A 167 -16.50 1.65 24.05
CA GLU A 167 -17.47 2.73 24.30
C GLU A 167 -16.86 4.11 24.60
N LYS A 168 -15.67 4.13 25.19
CA LYS A 168 -15.05 5.32 25.78
C LYS A 168 -13.87 5.85 24.98
N GLU A 169 -13.16 4.99 24.25
CA GLU A 169 -11.89 5.34 23.62
C GLU A 169 -11.45 4.38 22.51
N VAL A 170 -10.39 4.81 21.81
CA VAL A 170 -9.55 3.95 20.97
C VAL A 170 -8.38 3.43 21.81
N LEU A 171 -8.07 2.14 21.69
CA LEU A 171 -6.96 1.46 22.31
C LEU A 171 -6.05 0.84 21.25
N PHE A 172 -4.75 0.99 21.45
CA PHE A 172 -3.72 0.22 20.76
C PHE A 172 -2.83 -0.40 21.84
N GLU A 173 -3.13 -1.64 22.22
CA GLU A 173 -2.35 -2.37 23.23
C GLU A 173 -0.92 -2.64 22.75
N GLU A 174 -0.73 -2.68 21.43
CA GLU A 174 0.56 -2.82 20.78
C GLU A 174 1.45 -1.56 20.83
N LEU A 175 0.94 -0.42 21.32
CA LEU A 175 1.68 0.84 21.39
C LEU A 175 1.99 1.26 22.82
N ASP A 176 3.25 1.59 23.07
CA ASP A 176 3.67 2.30 24.27
C ASP A 176 3.44 3.81 24.10
N ALA A 177 2.80 4.45 25.09
CA ALA A 177 2.60 5.90 25.11
C ALA A 177 3.93 6.68 25.07
N ALA A 178 5.03 6.09 25.57
CA ALA A 178 6.37 6.66 25.51
C ALA A 178 6.85 6.90 24.06
N LEU A 179 6.29 6.19 23.07
CA LEU A 179 6.56 6.44 21.65
C LEU A 179 6.20 7.87 21.24
N PHE A 180 5.22 8.48 21.90
CA PHE A 180 4.68 9.79 21.55
C PHE A 180 5.17 10.92 22.46
N GLU A 181 5.98 10.61 23.48
CA GLU A 181 6.63 11.62 24.32
C GLU A 181 7.59 12.48 23.50
N ASP A 182 7.53 13.79 23.75
CA ASP A 182 8.29 14.85 23.06
C ASP A 182 8.10 14.93 21.54
N ILE A 183 7.03 14.31 21.00
CA ILE A 183 6.70 14.38 19.58
C ILE A 183 5.82 15.60 19.26
N ASN A 184 6.34 16.48 18.40
CA ASN A 184 5.68 17.69 17.92
C ASN A 184 5.25 17.60 16.45
N GLU A 185 5.89 16.74 15.66
CA GLU A 185 5.59 16.52 14.25
C GLU A 185 5.40 15.03 13.96
N ILE A 186 4.43 14.71 13.11
CA ILE A 186 4.30 13.40 12.48
C ILE A 186 4.71 13.56 11.01
N LYS A 187 5.71 12.80 10.58
CA LYS A 187 6.13 12.75 9.17
C LYS A 187 5.72 11.41 8.57
N LEU A 188 4.80 11.44 7.62
CA LEU A 188 4.24 10.29 6.95
C LEU A 188 4.95 10.06 5.61
N CYS A 189 5.41 8.84 5.35
CA CYS A 189 6.15 8.52 4.14
C CYS A 189 5.62 7.24 3.49
N ALA A 190 5.28 7.30 2.20
CA ALA A 190 4.70 6.17 1.45
C ALA A 190 4.78 6.37 -0.07
N CYS A 191 4.29 5.38 -0.82
CA CYS A 191 4.13 5.42 -2.27
C CYS A 191 2.68 5.12 -2.68
N GLY A 192 2.23 5.64 -3.83
CA GLY A 192 0.95 5.30 -4.47
C GLY A 192 -0.28 5.47 -3.58
N THR A 193 -1.17 4.48 -3.57
CA THR A 193 -2.39 4.50 -2.73
C THR A 193 -2.10 4.71 -1.24
N SER A 194 -1.00 4.14 -0.70
CA SER A 194 -0.61 4.36 0.71
C SER A 194 -0.22 5.83 0.98
N TYR A 195 0.33 6.52 -0.03
CA TYR A 195 0.59 7.97 0.04
C TYR A 195 -0.71 8.78 0.07
N HIS A 196 -1.75 8.38 -0.67
CA HIS A 196 -3.07 9.02 -0.56
C HIS A 196 -3.72 8.80 0.81
N ALA A 197 -3.53 7.63 1.42
CA ALA A 197 -3.99 7.38 2.79
C ALA A 197 -3.24 8.29 3.79
N ALA A 198 -1.94 8.49 3.60
CA ALA A 198 -1.14 9.42 4.39
C ALA A 198 -1.57 10.88 4.21
N LEU A 199 -1.88 11.31 2.98
CA LEU A 199 -2.48 12.62 2.73
C LEU A 199 -3.81 12.78 3.47
N THR A 200 -4.66 11.76 3.48
CA THR A 200 -5.90 11.76 4.25
C THR A 200 -5.62 11.87 5.75
N ALA A 201 -4.62 11.14 6.25
CA ALA A 201 -4.23 11.13 7.65
C ALA A 201 -3.74 12.49 8.16
N SER A 202 -3.05 13.28 7.34
CA SER A 202 -2.56 14.61 7.77
C SER A 202 -3.71 15.54 8.18
N TYR A 203 -4.82 15.53 7.42
CA TYR A 203 -6.04 16.27 7.80
C TYR A 203 -6.58 15.78 9.15
N LEU A 204 -6.59 14.46 9.40
CA LEU A 204 -7.14 13.88 10.63
C LEU A 204 -6.27 14.21 11.85
N PHE A 205 -4.94 14.11 11.73
CA PHE A 205 -4.03 14.46 12.81
C PHE A 205 -4.09 15.96 13.14
N GLU A 206 -4.05 16.85 12.15
CA GLU A 206 -4.16 18.28 12.42
C GLU A 206 -5.54 18.67 12.97
N ARG A 207 -6.61 18.02 12.50
CA ARG A 207 -7.98 18.29 12.94
C ARG A 207 -8.23 17.81 14.37
N TYR A 208 -7.83 16.58 14.69
CA TYR A 208 -8.21 15.92 15.94
C TYR A 208 -7.10 15.94 16.98
N SER A 209 -5.87 15.54 16.64
CA SER A 209 -4.78 15.49 17.61
C SER A 209 -4.02 16.81 17.78
N LYS A 210 -4.21 17.77 16.85
CA LYS A 210 -3.51 19.07 16.82
C LYS A 210 -1.99 18.90 16.68
N ILE A 211 -1.56 17.91 15.90
CA ILE A 211 -0.14 17.62 15.63
C ILE A 211 0.17 17.99 14.19
N LYS A 212 1.22 18.79 13.98
CA LYS A 212 1.72 19.13 12.66
C LYS A 212 2.02 17.84 11.90
N SER A 213 1.49 17.70 10.70
CA SER A 213 1.65 16.48 9.91
C SER A 213 2.18 16.80 8.52
N THR A 214 3.32 16.20 8.15
CA THR A 214 3.90 16.32 6.82
C THR A 214 3.82 14.99 6.09
N VAL A 215 3.61 15.02 4.78
CA VAL A 215 3.44 13.81 3.96
C VAL A 215 4.41 13.86 2.80
N GLU A 216 5.16 12.78 2.61
CA GLU A 216 6.26 12.70 1.67
C GLU A 216 6.10 11.48 0.76
N ILE A 217 6.44 11.66 -0.52
CA ILE A 217 6.61 10.55 -1.45
C ILE A 217 7.98 9.93 -1.15
N ALA A 218 8.03 8.63 -0.88
CA ALA A 218 9.24 7.99 -0.36
C ALA A 218 10.43 8.08 -1.32
N SER A 219 10.20 7.92 -2.63
CA SER A 219 11.22 8.04 -3.66
C SER A 219 11.89 9.42 -3.65
N GLU A 220 11.12 10.49 -3.49
CA GLU A 220 11.64 11.86 -3.45
C GLU A 220 12.34 12.17 -2.12
N PHE A 221 11.78 11.67 -1.01
CA PHE A 221 12.32 11.93 0.32
C PHE A 221 13.72 11.33 0.50
N ARG A 222 13.95 10.13 -0.04
CA ARG A 222 15.22 9.40 0.08
C ARG A 222 16.42 10.17 -0.47
N TYR A 223 16.22 11.02 -1.50
CA TYR A 223 17.31 11.62 -2.27
C TYR A 223 17.55 13.11 -2.04
N ARG A 224 16.69 13.80 -1.27
CA ARG A 224 16.70 15.27 -1.15
C ARG A 224 17.40 15.84 0.09
N GLU A 225 18.21 15.04 0.79
CA GLU A 225 18.87 15.41 2.07
C GLU A 225 17.88 16.01 3.10
N PRO A 226 16.84 15.27 3.50
CA PRO A 226 15.77 15.82 4.32
C PRO A 226 16.24 16.16 5.74
N ILE A 227 15.69 17.25 6.30
CA ILE A 227 15.88 17.60 7.71
C ILE A 227 15.11 16.60 8.57
N MET A 228 15.82 15.94 9.48
CA MET A 228 15.27 14.99 10.45
C MET A 228 15.55 15.49 11.88
N THR A 229 14.50 15.73 12.66
CA THR A 229 14.58 16.19 14.05
C THR A 229 14.06 15.13 15.00
N GLN A 230 14.63 15.07 16.21
CA GLN A 230 14.30 14.03 17.21
C GLN A 230 12.88 14.15 17.77
N ASP A 231 12.23 15.32 17.61
CA ASP A 231 10.83 15.56 17.99
C ASP A 231 9.83 15.18 16.88
N THR A 232 10.28 14.46 15.85
CA THR A 232 9.46 13.93 14.76
C THR A 232 9.24 12.43 14.92
N LEU A 233 7.97 12.00 14.95
CA LEU A 233 7.62 10.59 14.74
C LEU A 233 7.62 10.31 13.24
N PHE A 234 8.48 9.38 12.80
CA PHE A 234 8.55 8.96 11.42
C PHE A 234 7.63 7.76 11.18
N VAL A 235 6.60 7.93 10.35
CA VAL A 235 5.57 6.93 10.10
C VAL A 235 5.66 6.48 8.65
N VAL A 236 5.89 5.19 8.41
CA VAL A 236 5.82 4.62 7.06
C VAL A 236 4.56 3.79 6.86
N ILE A 237 4.01 3.84 5.64
CA ILE A 237 2.76 3.17 5.28
C ILE A 237 2.99 2.26 4.09
N SER A 238 2.70 0.97 4.24
CA SER A 238 2.78 0.02 3.13
C SER A 238 1.79 -1.12 3.33
N GLN A 239 1.12 -1.55 2.25
CA GLN A 239 0.29 -2.75 2.31
C GLN A 239 1.16 -4.00 2.47
N SER A 240 2.23 -4.12 1.68
CA SER A 240 3.11 -5.29 1.68
C SER A 240 4.17 -5.24 2.78
N GLY A 241 4.59 -4.04 3.18
CA GLY A 241 5.74 -3.83 4.05
C GLY A 241 7.10 -4.09 3.38
N GLU A 242 7.10 -4.21 2.04
CA GLU A 242 8.29 -4.54 1.23
C GLU A 242 8.57 -3.52 0.11
N THR A 243 7.82 -2.41 0.05
CA THR A 243 8.04 -1.35 -0.94
C THR A 243 9.43 -0.74 -0.75
N ALA A 244 10.31 -0.87 -1.76
CA ALA A 244 11.74 -0.57 -1.63
C ALA A 244 12.01 0.86 -1.15
N ASP A 245 11.48 1.87 -1.84
CA ASP A 245 11.66 3.27 -1.47
C ASP A 245 11.22 3.56 -0.03
N THR A 246 10.04 3.03 0.35
CA THR A 246 9.48 3.23 1.69
C THR A 246 10.35 2.57 2.75
N LEU A 247 10.86 1.35 2.50
CA LEU A 247 11.71 0.61 3.43
C LEU A 247 13.04 1.35 3.64
N GLU A 248 13.60 1.92 2.57
CA GLU A 248 14.83 2.67 2.65
C GLU A 248 14.67 3.98 3.42
N THR A 249 13.54 4.69 3.27
CA THR A 249 13.25 5.86 4.12
C THR A 249 13.08 5.50 5.61
N LEU A 250 12.52 4.33 5.92
CA LEU A 250 12.47 3.81 7.30
C LEU A 250 13.86 3.56 7.87
N LYS A 251 14.75 2.91 7.09
CA LYS A 251 16.16 2.72 7.47
C LYS A 251 16.86 4.06 7.71
N MET A 252 16.66 5.05 6.84
CA MET A 252 17.23 6.39 7.00
C MET A 252 16.77 7.06 8.31
N ALA A 253 15.47 7.04 8.60
CA ALA A 253 14.92 7.64 9.81
C ALA A 253 15.47 6.96 11.08
N LYS A 254 15.57 5.62 11.08
CA LYS A 254 16.13 4.85 12.20
C LYS A 254 17.63 5.14 12.39
N ASN A 255 18.40 5.24 11.31
CA ASN A 255 19.82 5.62 11.37
C ASN A 255 20.02 7.05 11.87
N ALA A 256 19.06 7.95 11.62
CA ALA A 256 19.03 9.29 12.19
C ALA A 256 18.52 9.34 13.64
N GLY A 257 18.14 8.21 14.24
CA GLY A 257 17.71 8.09 15.63
C GLY A 257 16.25 8.47 15.89
N LEU A 258 15.44 8.70 14.85
CA LEU A 258 14.02 9.05 15.03
C LEU A 258 13.23 7.86 15.55
N LYS A 259 12.18 8.12 16.34
CA LYS A 259 11.16 7.13 16.68
C LYS A 259 10.38 6.75 15.41
N THR A 260 10.19 5.46 15.19
CA THR A 260 9.58 4.94 13.96
C THR A 260 8.31 4.13 14.23
N LEU A 261 7.29 4.35 13.41
CA LEU A 261 6.02 3.63 13.42
C LEU A 261 5.71 3.10 12.01
N VAL A 262 5.28 1.84 11.92
CA VAL A 262 4.83 1.23 10.66
C VAL A 262 3.32 0.97 10.70
N ILE A 263 2.61 1.44 9.68
CA ILE A 263 1.23 1.01 9.40
C ILE A 263 1.28 0.00 8.25
N CYS A 264 1.08 -1.28 8.56
CA CYS A 264 1.25 -2.37 7.59
C CYS A 264 0.11 -3.38 7.63
N ASN A 265 -0.10 -4.15 6.57
CA ASN A 265 -1.04 -5.26 6.58
C ASN A 265 -0.38 -6.63 6.89
N VAL A 266 0.91 -6.78 6.55
CA VAL A 266 1.65 -8.03 6.68
C VAL A 266 2.47 -8.02 7.98
N ASP A 267 2.12 -8.91 8.91
CA ASP A 267 2.59 -8.97 10.30
C ASP A 267 4.06 -9.36 10.50
N ASN A 268 4.73 -9.83 9.45
CA ASN A 268 6.13 -10.22 9.47
C ASN A 268 6.92 -9.63 8.30
N SER A 269 6.51 -8.48 7.76
CA SER A 269 7.24 -7.81 6.69
C SER A 269 8.56 -7.18 7.16
N SER A 270 9.45 -6.85 6.21
CA SER A 270 10.74 -6.20 6.49
C SER A 270 10.57 -4.89 7.26
N MET A 271 9.58 -4.07 6.91
CA MET A 271 9.30 -2.83 7.66
C MET A 271 8.85 -3.12 9.10
N VAL A 272 7.97 -4.10 9.30
CA VAL A 272 7.44 -4.46 10.63
C VAL A 272 8.55 -4.96 11.55
N ARG A 273 9.48 -5.77 11.03
CA ARG A 273 10.66 -6.21 11.81
C ARG A 273 11.62 -5.07 12.13
N LEU A 274 11.67 -4.03 11.31
CA LEU A 274 12.63 -2.93 11.44
C LEU A 274 12.16 -1.81 12.37
N ALA A 275 10.86 -1.50 12.42
CA ALA A 275 10.33 -0.35 13.15
C ALA A 275 10.31 -0.53 14.68
N ASP A 276 10.23 0.59 15.41
CA ASP A 276 10.14 0.57 16.88
C ASP A 276 8.73 0.20 17.36
N ALA A 277 7.71 0.55 16.57
CA ALA A 277 6.33 0.14 16.79
C ALA A 277 5.61 -0.14 15.46
N THR A 278 4.56 -0.96 15.52
CA THR A 278 3.77 -1.35 14.35
C THR A 278 2.29 -1.37 14.70
N ILE A 279 1.43 -0.88 13.80
CA ILE A 279 -0.01 -1.11 13.82
C ILE A 279 -0.39 -1.90 12.56
N LEU A 280 -0.94 -3.09 12.77
CA LEU A 280 -1.45 -3.89 11.67
C LEU A 280 -2.85 -3.44 11.23
N THR A 281 -3.06 -3.25 9.93
CA THR A 281 -4.37 -2.87 9.37
C THR A 281 -5.39 -4.00 9.45
N ARG A 282 -4.92 -5.26 9.45
CA ARG A 282 -5.76 -6.48 9.50
C ARG A 282 -6.73 -6.58 8.32
N ALA A 283 -6.32 -6.12 7.13
CA ALA A 283 -7.13 -6.17 5.91
C ALA A 283 -7.28 -7.59 5.31
N GLY A 284 -6.50 -8.55 5.82
CA GLY A 284 -6.36 -9.88 5.23
C GLY A 284 -5.59 -9.84 3.92
N VAL A 285 -5.53 -10.97 3.20
CA VAL A 285 -4.81 -11.06 1.92
C VAL A 285 -5.52 -10.20 0.88
N GLU A 286 -4.78 -9.32 0.21
CA GLU A 286 -5.25 -8.50 -0.92
C GLU A 286 -4.46 -8.91 -2.17
N LYS A 287 -5.17 -9.50 -3.13
CA LYS A 287 -4.63 -10.10 -4.35
C LYS A 287 -4.73 -9.18 -5.56
N GLY A 288 -5.81 -8.39 -5.68
CA GLY A 288 -5.93 -7.43 -6.78
C GLY A 288 -4.75 -6.46 -6.75
N VAL A 289 -4.11 -6.18 -7.90
CA VAL A 289 -2.95 -5.27 -7.94
C VAL A 289 -3.33 -3.89 -7.40
N ALA A 290 -4.46 -3.35 -7.86
CA ALA A 290 -4.99 -2.08 -7.36
C ALA A 290 -5.50 -2.25 -5.91
N SER A 291 -4.87 -1.54 -4.97
CA SER A 291 -5.28 -1.51 -3.56
C SER A 291 -6.71 -0.99 -3.38
N THR A 292 -7.50 -1.65 -2.53
CA THR A 292 -8.89 -1.27 -2.20
C THR A 292 -9.12 -1.31 -0.70
N LYS A 293 -9.27 -2.50 -0.11
CA LYS A 293 -9.45 -2.69 1.33
C LYS A 293 -8.22 -2.28 2.14
N ALA A 294 -7.02 -2.35 1.56
CA ALA A 294 -5.83 -1.82 2.22
C ALA A 294 -5.90 -0.30 2.39
N PHE A 295 -6.37 0.47 1.39
CA PHE A 295 -6.60 1.91 1.56
C PHE A 295 -7.64 2.21 2.65
N ALA A 296 -8.78 1.51 2.59
CA ALA A 296 -9.88 1.70 3.54
C ALA A 296 -9.44 1.43 5.00
N THR A 297 -8.71 0.34 5.23
CA THR A 297 -8.19 0.00 6.56
C THR A 297 -7.07 0.93 7.01
N GLN A 298 -6.18 1.38 6.11
CA GLN A 298 -5.18 2.40 6.43
C GLN A 298 -5.82 3.70 6.91
N VAL A 299 -6.81 4.23 6.18
CA VAL A 299 -7.54 5.45 6.58
C VAL A 299 -8.28 5.24 7.91
N THR A 300 -8.88 4.06 8.11
CA THR A 300 -9.56 3.72 9.38
C THR A 300 -8.58 3.69 10.55
N VAL A 301 -7.41 3.06 10.38
CA VAL A 301 -6.35 3.04 11.39
C VAL A 301 -5.84 4.45 11.68
N PHE A 302 -5.69 5.30 10.67
CA PHE A 302 -5.28 6.69 10.89
C PHE A 302 -6.34 7.50 11.63
N TRP A 303 -7.63 7.29 11.34
CA TRP A 303 -8.70 7.91 12.11
C TRP A 303 -8.63 7.46 13.57
N MET A 304 -8.51 6.17 13.83
CA MET A 304 -8.32 5.64 15.19
C MET A 304 -7.07 6.23 15.89
N LEU A 305 -5.93 6.24 15.21
CA LEU A 305 -4.67 6.77 15.75
C LEU A 305 -4.76 8.26 16.05
N SER A 306 -5.45 9.05 15.21
CA SER A 306 -5.68 10.46 15.47
C SER A 306 -6.48 10.70 16.76
N LEU A 307 -7.47 9.84 17.07
CA LEU A 307 -8.26 9.90 18.30
C LEU A 307 -7.46 9.43 19.52
N TYR A 308 -6.67 8.37 19.37
CA TYR A 308 -5.74 7.90 20.40
C TYR A 308 -4.76 9.03 20.80
N LEU A 309 -4.16 9.70 19.83
CA LEU A 309 -3.28 10.84 20.07
C LEU A 309 -4.01 12.06 20.61
N ALA A 310 -5.25 12.32 20.16
CA ALA A 310 -6.07 13.39 20.69
C ALA A 310 -6.36 13.21 22.18
N LYS A 311 -6.54 11.96 22.63
CA LYS A 311 -6.66 11.63 24.04
C LYS A 311 -5.35 11.90 24.79
N LEU A 312 -4.21 11.43 24.29
CA LEU A 312 -2.90 11.65 24.94
C LEU A 312 -2.58 13.15 25.07
N LYS A 313 -2.94 13.96 24.06
CA LYS A 313 -2.73 15.41 24.07
C LYS A 313 -3.87 16.22 24.69
N ASN A 314 -4.95 15.58 25.14
CA ASN A 314 -6.17 16.24 25.62
C ASN A 314 -6.72 17.31 24.65
N SER A 315 -6.62 17.09 23.35
CA SER A 315 -6.96 18.07 22.32
C SER A 315 -8.41 18.00 21.83
N LEU A 316 -9.14 16.94 22.20
CA LEU A 316 -10.58 16.81 22.04
C LEU A 316 -11.26 16.65 23.40
N THR A 317 -12.48 17.17 23.49
CA THR A 317 -13.35 16.93 24.64
C THR A 317 -13.87 15.48 24.62
N LYS A 318 -14.29 14.98 25.78
CA LYS A 318 -14.90 13.65 25.90
C LYS A 318 -16.09 13.45 24.96
N LYS A 319 -16.94 14.47 24.80
CA LYS A 319 -18.12 14.43 23.93
C LYS A 319 -17.73 14.32 22.45
N GLU A 320 -16.66 15.01 22.03
CA GLU A 320 -16.15 14.90 20.67
C GLU A 320 -15.57 13.52 20.40
N ILE A 321 -14.81 12.95 21.35
CA ILE A 321 -14.32 11.57 21.26
C ILE A 321 -15.50 10.59 21.17
N GLU A 322 -16.49 10.68 22.07
CA GLU A 322 -17.69 9.83 22.04
C GLU A 322 -18.43 9.90 20.70
N LYS A 323 -18.56 11.09 20.10
CA LYS A 323 -19.13 11.26 18.75
C LYS A 323 -18.30 10.49 17.71
N GLN A 324 -16.98 10.65 17.70
CA GLN A 324 -16.11 9.99 16.72
C GLN A 324 -16.15 8.46 16.86
N LEU A 325 -16.24 7.94 18.08
CA LEU A 325 -16.39 6.51 18.32
C LEU A 325 -17.74 5.96 17.83
N GLU A 326 -18.85 6.72 17.97
CA GLU A 326 -20.14 6.34 17.37
C GLU A 326 -20.02 6.21 15.84
N LEU A 327 -19.33 7.17 15.20
CA LEU A 327 -19.13 7.15 13.75
C LEU A 327 -18.25 5.97 13.31
N LEU A 328 -17.15 5.69 14.01
CA LEU A 328 -16.32 4.52 13.74
C LEU A 328 -17.13 3.21 13.83
N ARG A 329 -18.02 3.08 14.81
CA ARG A 329 -18.89 1.88 14.93
C ARG A 329 -19.95 1.78 13.83
N ALA A 330 -20.39 2.91 13.28
CA ALA A 330 -21.31 2.94 12.15
C ALA A 330 -20.63 2.65 10.80
N LEU A 331 -19.31 2.77 10.73
CA LEU A 331 -18.54 2.69 9.49
C LEU A 331 -18.72 1.36 8.71
N PRO A 332 -18.68 0.16 9.33
CA PRO A 332 -18.91 -1.09 8.61
C PRO A 332 -20.23 -1.11 7.83
N VAL A 333 -21.31 -0.60 8.43
CA VAL A 333 -22.64 -0.57 7.79
C VAL A 333 -22.67 0.41 6.62
N CYS A 334 -21.91 1.50 6.70
CA CYS A 334 -21.79 2.49 5.63
C CYS A 334 -21.19 1.90 4.34
N LEU A 335 -20.28 0.93 4.48
CA LEU A 335 -19.54 0.31 3.38
C LEU A 335 -20.31 -0.83 2.69
N LYS A 336 -21.50 -1.19 3.19
CA LYS A 336 -22.31 -2.23 2.56
C LYS A 336 -22.84 -1.74 1.22
N ILE A 337 -22.41 -2.42 0.17
CA ILE A 337 -22.79 -2.15 -1.22
C ILE A 337 -24.19 -2.69 -1.46
N GLU A 338 -25.08 -1.82 -1.93
CA GLU A 338 -26.39 -2.24 -2.44
C GLU A 338 -26.28 -2.61 -3.92
N ASP A 339 -26.91 -3.72 -4.32
CA ASP A 339 -26.93 -4.18 -5.71
C ASP A 339 -27.46 -3.10 -6.67
N SER A 340 -28.43 -2.31 -6.21
CA SER A 340 -29.00 -1.18 -6.95
C SER A 340 -27.96 -0.11 -7.28
N MET A 341 -27.05 0.19 -6.34
CA MET A 341 -25.97 1.16 -6.51
C MET A 341 -24.94 0.63 -7.52
N HIS A 342 -24.49 -0.61 -7.37
CA HIS A 342 -23.53 -1.19 -8.30
C HIS A 342 -24.11 -1.29 -9.72
N GLU A 343 -25.36 -1.74 -9.88
CA GLU A 343 -26.02 -1.78 -11.18
C GLU A 343 -26.20 -0.39 -11.82
N ARG A 344 -26.45 0.66 -11.01
CA ARG A 344 -26.44 2.05 -11.50
C ARG A 344 -25.06 2.43 -12.03
N ILE A 345 -24.00 2.20 -11.26
CA ILE A 345 -22.62 2.51 -11.65
C ILE A 345 -22.23 1.76 -12.95
N LYS A 346 -22.57 0.48 -13.06
CA LYS A 346 -22.34 -0.36 -14.25
C LYS A 346 -23.09 0.09 -15.51
N ARG A 347 -24.24 0.76 -15.35
CA ARG A 347 -24.96 1.38 -16.48
C ARG A 347 -24.30 2.69 -16.87
N LEU A 348 -23.92 3.51 -15.89
CA LEU A 348 -23.23 4.79 -16.10
C LEU A 348 -21.86 4.61 -16.75
N SER A 349 -21.11 3.56 -16.40
CA SER A 349 -19.77 3.29 -16.95
C SER A 349 -19.72 3.24 -18.48
N LYS A 350 -20.84 2.95 -19.15
CA LYS A 350 -20.96 2.96 -20.63
C LYS A 350 -20.71 4.34 -21.26
N ARG A 351 -20.93 5.43 -20.51
CA ARG A 351 -20.75 6.81 -21.00
C ARG A 351 -19.28 7.24 -20.98
N TYR A 352 -18.47 6.60 -20.14
CA TYR A 352 -17.11 7.03 -19.79
C TYR A 352 -16.03 6.20 -20.49
N LEU A 353 -16.13 6.04 -21.81
CA LEU A 353 -15.23 5.18 -22.58
C LEU A 353 -14.37 5.91 -23.61
N HIS A 354 -14.87 7.04 -24.13
CA HIS A 354 -14.30 7.71 -25.30
C HIS A 354 -14.21 9.23 -25.06
N GLY A 355 -13.27 9.63 -24.21
CA GLY A 355 -12.91 11.02 -23.93
C GLY A 355 -11.39 11.16 -23.83
N HIS A 356 -10.88 12.38 -23.76
CA HIS A 356 -9.43 12.62 -23.68
C HIS A 356 -8.87 12.55 -22.25
N GLY A 357 -9.73 12.49 -21.24
CA GLY A 357 -9.30 12.23 -19.87
C GLY A 357 -10.39 12.39 -18.82
N PHE A 358 -9.97 12.23 -17.56
CA PHE A 358 -10.81 12.39 -16.38
C PHE A 358 -10.17 13.36 -15.40
N PHE A 359 -10.97 14.29 -14.88
CA PHE A 359 -10.70 14.93 -13.61
C PHE A 359 -11.52 14.28 -12.51
N PHE A 360 -10.85 13.92 -11.42
CA PHE A 360 -11.49 13.68 -10.15
C PHE A 360 -11.27 14.91 -9.29
N ILE A 361 -12.35 15.48 -8.74
CA ILE A 361 -12.24 16.69 -7.92
C ILE A 361 -12.88 16.50 -6.56
N GLY A 362 -12.20 17.00 -5.55
CA GLY A 362 -12.65 17.00 -4.16
C GLY A 362 -12.05 18.18 -3.39
N ARG A 363 -12.61 18.49 -2.23
CA ARG A 363 -12.14 19.59 -1.37
C ARG A 363 -11.76 19.01 -0.01
N ASP A 364 -10.76 19.61 0.64
CA ASP A 364 -10.30 19.17 1.96
C ASP A 364 -9.91 17.67 1.91
N ILE A 365 -10.35 16.86 2.86
CA ILE A 365 -10.05 15.42 2.95
C ILE A 365 -10.57 14.62 1.74
N PHE A 366 -11.49 15.17 0.93
CA PHE A 366 -11.93 14.55 -0.31
C PHE A 366 -10.98 14.80 -1.49
N PHE A 367 -10.00 15.71 -1.38
CA PHE A 367 -8.96 15.85 -2.39
C PHE A 367 -8.04 14.60 -2.44
N PRO A 368 -7.49 14.09 -1.33
CA PRO A 368 -6.82 12.80 -1.32
C PRO A 368 -7.68 11.66 -1.88
N LEU A 369 -8.99 11.67 -1.64
CA LEU A 369 -9.90 10.68 -2.23
C LEU A 369 -10.06 10.84 -3.75
N ALA A 370 -10.05 12.07 -4.25
CA ALA A 370 -10.06 12.36 -5.68
C ALA A 370 -8.77 11.86 -6.35
N LEU A 371 -7.60 12.07 -5.72
CA LEU A 371 -6.34 11.48 -6.17
C LEU A 371 -6.40 9.94 -6.22
N GLU A 372 -6.98 9.32 -5.19
CA GLU A 372 -7.15 7.86 -5.14
C GLU A 372 -8.09 7.35 -6.24
N GLY A 373 -9.24 7.99 -6.44
CA GLY A 373 -10.17 7.64 -7.52
C GLY A 373 -9.52 7.73 -8.90
N ALA A 374 -8.77 8.80 -9.15
CA ALA A 374 -8.01 8.97 -10.39
C ALA A 374 -6.93 7.90 -10.56
N LEU A 375 -6.21 7.55 -9.49
CA LEU A 375 -5.21 6.48 -9.53
C LEU A 375 -5.84 5.13 -9.82
N LYS A 376 -6.95 4.76 -9.14
CA LYS A 376 -7.67 3.52 -9.43
C LYS A 376 -8.07 3.43 -10.88
N LEU A 377 -8.71 4.47 -11.42
CA LEU A 377 -9.12 4.48 -12.82
C LEU A 377 -7.91 4.31 -13.75
N LYS A 378 -6.82 5.04 -13.52
CA LYS A 378 -5.60 4.97 -14.33
C LYS A 378 -4.95 3.58 -14.32
N GLU A 379 -4.86 2.96 -13.15
CA GLU A 379 -4.22 1.65 -12.96
C GLU A 379 -4.91 0.54 -13.75
N ILE A 380 -6.25 0.49 -13.70
CA ILE A 380 -7.00 -0.65 -14.24
C ILE A 380 -7.68 -0.37 -15.59
N SER A 381 -7.97 0.88 -15.92
CA SER A 381 -8.60 1.25 -17.20
C SER A 381 -7.59 1.72 -18.26
N TYR A 382 -6.41 2.17 -17.82
CA TYR A 382 -5.40 2.86 -18.65
C TYR A 382 -5.86 4.18 -19.26
N LEU A 383 -7.02 4.70 -18.87
CA LEU A 383 -7.47 6.03 -19.23
C LEU A 383 -6.68 7.08 -18.45
N HIS A 384 -6.43 8.23 -19.09
CA HIS A 384 -5.80 9.34 -18.40
C HIS A 384 -6.75 9.92 -17.36
N ALA A 385 -6.32 9.90 -16.10
CA ALA A 385 -7.10 10.41 -14.98
C ALA A 385 -6.20 11.18 -14.02
N GLU A 386 -6.68 12.33 -13.57
CA GLU A 386 -5.96 13.21 -12.66
C GLU A 386 -6.87 13.68 -11.52
N GLY A 387 -6.37 13.64 -10.29
CA GLY A 387 -7.07 14.14 -9.12
C GLY A 387 -6.63 15.56 -8.80
N TYR A 388 -7.58 16.46 -8.57
CA TYR A 388 -7.28 17.85 -8.23
C TYR A 388 -8.09 18.34 -7.02
N PRO A 389 -7.53 19.27 -6.24
CA PRO A 389 -8.32 20.01 -5.28
C PRO A 389 -9.27 20.92 -6.06
N SER A 390 -10.57 20.83 -5.78
CA SER A 390 -11.61 21.52 -6.57
C SER A 390 -11.42 23.03 -6.65
N GLY A 391 -10.82 23.64 -5.63
CA GLY A 391 -10.51 25.07 -5.60
C GLY A 391 -9.45 25.53 -6.60
N GLU A 392 -8.57 24.62 -7.05
CA GLU A 392 -7.45 24.96 -7.93
C GLU A 392 -7.82 24.94 -9.42
N MET A 393 -9.04 24.52 -9.77
CA MET A 393 -9.48 24.41 -11.17
C MET A 393 -9.20 25.69 -11.96
N LYS A 394 -9.50 26.87 -11.40
CA LYS A 394 -9.30 28.17 -12.08
C LYS A 394 -7.85 28.58 -12.26
N HIS A 395 -6.91 27.90 -11.61
CA HIS A 395 -5.49 28.26 -11.64
C HIS A 395 -4.73 27.58 -12.80
N GLY A 396 -5.45 27.07 -13.80
CA GLY A 396 -4.88 26.47 -15.01
C GLY A 396 -5.67 25.25 -15.52
N PRO A 397 -5.94 24.24 -14.69
CA PRO A 397 -6.52 22.96 -15.14
C PRO A 397 -7.86 23.09 -15.88
N ILE A 398 -8.68 24.08 -15.52
CA ILE A 398 -9.98 24.35 -16.17
C ILE A 398 -9.86 24.64 -17.67
N ALA A 399 -8.67 24.97 -18.18
CA ALA A 399 -8.43 25.18 -19.61
C ALA A 399 -8.63 23.90 -20.45
N LEU A 400 -8.61 22.71 -19.82
CA LEU A 400 -8.90 21.43 -20.48
C LEU A 400 -10.40 21.10 -20.53
N ALA A 401 -11.25 21.90 -19.88
CA ALA A 401 -12.69 21.62 -19.80
C ALA A 401 -13.36 21.77 -21.17
N ASP A 402 -13.93 20.66 -21.64
CA ASP A 402 -14.78 20.54 -22.82
C ASP A 402 -15.66 19.27 -22.68
N PRO A 403 -16.59 18.99 -23.62
CA PRO A 403 -17.48 17.82 -23.53
C PRO A 403 -16.79 16.45 -23.48
N GLU A 404 -15.56 16.33 -23.98
CA GLU A 404 -14.78 15.09 -24.03
C GLU A 404 -13.90 14.91 -22.78
N LEU A 405 -13.81 15.92 -21.91
CA LEU A 405 -13.26 15.79 -20.56
C LEU A 405 -14.36 15.33 -19.59
N PHE A 406 -14.15 14.20 -18.94
CA PHE A 406 -15.05 13.72 -17.90
C PHE A 406 -14.64 14.26 -16.53
N THR A 407 -15.58 14.80 -15.77
CA THR A 407 -15.33 15.25 -14.39
C THR A 407 -16.13 14.40 -13.41
N ILE A 408 -15.43 13.68 -12.52
CA ILE A 408 -16.01 12.98 -11.38
C ILE A 408 -15.88 13.89 -10.15
N ALA A 409 -17.02 14.41 -9.67
CA ALA A 409 -17.06 15.38 -8.57
C ALA A 409 -17.52 14.74 -7.25
N LEU A 410 -16.69 14.85 -6.21
CA LEU A 410 -17.01 14.41 -4.85
C LEU A 410 -17.65 15.56 -4.06
N LEU A 411 -18.95 15.43 -3.74
CA LEU A 411 -19.75 16.49 -3.13
C LEU A 411 -20.38 16.03 -1.79
N PRO A 412 -19.59 15.98 -0.69
CA PRO A 412 -20.10 15.65 0.63
C PRO A 412 -21.08 16.72 1.17
N GLU A 413 -22.18 16.32 1.81
CA GLU A 413 -23.13 17.26 2.44
C GLU A 413 -22.52 17.90 3.69
N HIS A 414 -21.72 17.14 4.45
CA HIS A 414 -21.29 17.55 5.78
C HIS A 414 -19.96 18.33 5.81
N LEU A 415 -19.30 18.55 4.67
CA LEU A 415 -18.03 19.28 4.62
C LEU A 415 -17.87 20.10 3.34
N LEU A 416 -17.90 21.42 3.47
CA LEU A 416 -17.62 22.37 2.38
C LEU A 416 -18.48 22.17 1.11
N TYR A 417 -19.67 21.58 1.22
CA TYR A 417 -20.58 21.30 0.10
C TYR A 417 -20.72 22.49 -0.85
N GLU A 418 -21.10 23.66 -0.33
CA GLU A 418 -21.32 24.87 -1.13
C GLU A 418 -20.07 25.35 -1.88
N LYS A 419 -18.88 25.17 -1.30
CA LYS A 419 -17.62 25.53 -1.95
C LYS A 419 -17.30 24.56 -3.08
N SER A 420 -17.44 23.26 -2.82
CA SER A 420 -17.23 22.23 -3.84
C SER A 420 -18.25 22.37 -4.97
N ARG A 421 -19.53 22.56 -4.66
CA ARG A 421 -20.62 22.80 -5.62
C ARG A 421 -20.28 23.95 -6.57
N SER A 422 -19.91 25.11 -6.01
CA SER A 422 -19.51 26.27 -6.81
C SER A 422 -18.35 25.97 -7.76
N ASN A 423 -17.39 25.13 -7.37
CA ASN A 423 -16.29 24.72 -8.25
C ASN A 423 -16.74 23.77 -9.37
N VAL A 424 -17.73 22.91 -9.12
CA VAL A 424 -18.31 22.05 -10.17
C VAL A 424 -19.13 22.88 -11.16
N GLU A 425 -19.91 23.86 -10.69
CA GLU A 425 -20.67 24.77 -11.56
C GLU A 425 -19.77 25.51 -12.56
N GLU A 426 -18.53 25.82 -12.18
CA GLU A 426 -17.55 26.46 -13.05
C GLU A 426 -17.09 25.56 -14.21
N LEU A 427 -16.99 24.25 -13.97
CA LEU A 427 -16.68 23.25 -15.01
C LEU A 427 -17.90 22.98 -15.89
N SER A 428 -19.08 22.87 -15.29
CA SER A 428 -20.36 22.73 -16.00
C SER A 428 -20.60 23.91 -16.95
N ALA A 429 -20.25 25.14 -16.55
CA ALA A 429 -20.34 26.33 -17.40
C ALA A 429 -19.37 26.34 -18.60
N ARG A 430 -18.48 25.33 -18.72
CA ARG A 430 -17.52 25.14 -19.80
C ARG A 430 -17.71 23.79 -20.49
N ASP A 431 -18.93 23.27 -20.44
CA ASP A 431 -19.38 22.06 -21.12
C ASP A 431 -18.63 20.77 -20.73
N SER A 432 -17.90 20.76 -19.61
CA SER A 432 -17.31 19.53 -19.07
C SER A 432 -18.43 18.56 -18.69
N THR A 433 -18.30 17.29 -19.08
CA THR A 433 -19.29 16.25 -18.74
C THR A 433 -19.15 15.88 -17.26
N ILE A 434 -20.15 16.21 -16.44
CA ILE A 434 -20.08 16.08 -14.97
C ILE A 434 -20.80 14.82 -14.47
N CYS A 435 -20.08 13.97 -13.74
CA CYS A 435 -20.63 12.96 -12.84
C CYS A 435 -20.51 13.42 -11.39
N ALA A 436 -21.63 13.77 -10.75
CA ALA A 436 -21.63 14.11 -9.33
C ALA A 436 -21.87 12.87 -8.45
N ILE A 437 -21.04 12.70 -7.42
CA ILE A 437 -21.22 11.72 -6.36
C ILE A 437 -21.58 12.47 -5.08
N SER A 438 -22.82 12.33 -4.62
CA SER A 438 -23.35 13.12 -3.49
C SER A 438 -24.59 12.49 -2.86
N PRO A 439 -24.88 12.75 -1.58
CA PRO A 439 -26.20 12.46 -1.02
C PRO A 439 -27.29 13.41 -1.51
N LEU A 440 -26.91 14.62 -1.97
CA LEU A 440 -27.82 15.66 -2.43
C LEU A 440 -27.83 15.70 -3.95
N GLU A 441 -29.02 15.73 -4.55
CA GLU A 441 -29.16 15.92 -5.99
C GLU A 441 -28.51 17.24 -6.43
N PHE A 442 -27.89 17.21 -7.61
CA PHE A 442 -27.23 18.38 -8.19
C PHE A 442 -27.66 18.52 -9.66
N ASP A 443 -28.42 19.58 -9.93
CA ASP A 443 -29.12 19.82 -11.20
C ASP A 443 -28.18 20.21 -12.36
N LYS A 444 -26.91 20.55 -12.06
CA LYS A 444 -25.88 20.84 -13.06
C LYS A 444 -25.02 19.64 -13.43
N ALA A 445 -25.29 18.46 -12.88
CA ALA A 445 -24.60 17.24 -13.27
C ALA A 445 -25.31 16.54 -14.44
N ASP A 446 -24.54 16.06 -15.41
CA ASP A 446 -25.03 15.23 -16.52
C ASP A 446 -25.35 13.80 -16.07
N ASP A 447 -24.62 13.35 -15.06
CA ASP A 447 -24.76 12.06 -14.40
C ASP A 447 -24.68 12.23 -12.89
N PHE A 448 -25.43 11.39 -12.19
CA PHE A 448 -25.49 11.44 -10.74
C PHE A 448 -25.35 10.04 -10.17
N ILE A 449 -24.54 9.89 -9.13
CA ILE A 449 -24.48 8.70 -8.28
C ILE A 449 -24.89 9.15 -6.88
N GLN A 450 -26.13 8.85 -6.52
CA GLN A 450 -26.68 9.23 -5.23
C GLN A 450 -26.14 8.31 -4.13
N THR A 451 -25.41 8.88 -3.17
CA THR A 451 -25.02 8.20 -1.94
C THR A 451 -26.11 8.35 -0.88
N LYS A 452 -26.02 7.59 0.21
CA LYS A 452 -26.94 7.69 1.34
C LYS A 452 -26.70 8.97 2.12
N LYS A 453 -27.75 9.47 2.78
CA LYS A 453 -27.61 10.51 3.79
C LYS A 453 -26.88 9.94 5.00
N GLN A 454 -25.69 10.48 5.27
CA GLN A 454 -24.87 10.11 6.42
C GLN A 454 -25.01 11.14 7.54
N LYS A 455 -24.39 10.87 8.69
CA LYS A 455 -24.38 11.80 9.84
C LYS A 455 -23.14 12.71 9.88
N ASP A 456 -22.10 12.37 9.12
CA ASP A 456 -20.78 13.00 9.20
C ASP A 456 -19.98 12.76 7.92
N TYR A 457 -19.09 13.70 7.60
CA TYR A 457 -18.32 13.68 6.35
C TYR A 457 -17.37 12.49 6.26
N MET A 458 -16.93 11.90 7.38
CA MET A 458 -16.10 10.69 7.30
C MET A 458 -16.89 9.49 6.79
N LEU A 459 -18.17 9.37 7.15
CA LEU A 459 -19.00 8.29 6.59
C LEU A 459 -19.26 8.52 5.10
N GLU A 460 -19.45 9.77 4.68
CA GLU A 460 -19.54 10.14 3.26
C GLU A 460 -18.26 9.83 2.50
N PHE A 461 -17.09 10.12 3.09
CA PHE A 461 -15.78 9.79 2.50
C PHE A 461 -15.68 8.31 2.17
N PHE A 462 -16.01 7.43 3.11
CA PHE A 462 -15.93 5.99 2.93
C PHE A 462 -16.96 5.45 1.93
N GLU A 463 -18.19 5.99 1.93
CA GLU A 463 -19.18 5.61 0.92
C GLU A 463 -18.76 6.05 -0.49
N MET A 464 -18.29 7.29 -0.64
CA MET A 464 -17.78 7.81 -1.91
C MET A 464 -16.54 7.07 -2.39
N MET A 465 -15.69 6.60 -1.46
CA MET A 465 -14.53 5.76 -1.77
C MET A 465 -14.95 4.44 -2.43
N VAL A 466 -15.96 3.77 -1.90
CA VAL A 466 -16.50 2.55 -2.53
C VAL A 466 -17.08 2.86 -3.91
N VAL A 467 -17.78 3.99 -4.07
CA VAL A 467 -18.34 4.41 -5.36
C VAL A 467 -17.25 4.62 -6.41
N VAL A 468 -16.16 5.34 -6.10
CA VAL A 468 -15.08 5.58 -7.08
C VAL A 468 -14.32 4.31 -7.45
N GLN A 469 -14.18 3.35 -6.52
CA GLN A 469 -13.60 2.04 -6.78
C GLN A 469 -14.48 1.21 -7.72
N LEU A 470 -15.79 1.13 -7.45
CA LEU A 470 -16.76 0.45 -8.33
C LEU A 470 -16.86 1.10 -9.71
N LEU A 471 -16.81 2.43 -9.78
CA LEU A 471 -16.82 3.16 -11.06
C LEU A 471 -15.58 2.82 -11.88
N SER A 472 -14.41 2.81 -11.26
CA SER A 472 -13.15 2.45 -11.92
C SER A 472 -13.16 1.00 -12.41
N LEU A 473 -13.65 0.07 -11.56
CA LEU A 473 -13.84 -1.34 -11.89
C LEU A 473 -14.72 -1.49 -13.15
N GLU A 474 -15.91 -0.89 -13.13
CA GLU A 474 -16.89 -1.06 -14.20
C GLU A 474 -16.48 -0.38 -15.51
N ILE A 475 -15.73 0.74 -15.46
CA ILE A 475 -15.14 1.34 -16.67
C ILE A 475 -14.06 0.40 -17.25
N SER A 476 -13.18 -0.16 -16.42
CA SER A 476 -12.13 -1.09 -16.87
C SER A 476 -12.69 -2.38 -17.49
N VAL A 477 -13.72 -2.95 -16.86
CA VAL A 477 -14.42 -4.13 -17.39
C VAL A 477 -15.04 -3.83 -18.76
N ARG A 478 -15.58 -2.63 -18.97
CA ARG A 478 -16.14 -2.21 -20.27
C ARG A 478 -15.09 -2.09 -21.37
N LEU A 479 -13.88 -1.66 -21.02
CA LEU A 479 -12.75 -1.59 -21.95
C LEU A 479 -12.15 -2.97 -22.27
N GLY A 480 -12.56 -4.01 -21.55
CA GLY A 480 -12.05 -5.38 -21.74
C GLY A 480 -10.67 -5.61 -21.13
N ASN A 481 -10.29 -4.81 -20.12
CA ASN A 481 -9.01 -4.94 -19.43
C ASN A 481 -9.03 -6.03 -18.35
N ASP A 482 -7.86 -6.57 -18.02
CA ASP A 482 -7.68 -7.40 -16.82
C ASP A 482 -7.57 -6.50 -15.58
N VAL A 483 -8.60 -6.57 -14.73
CA VAL A 483 -8.70 -5.78 -13.50
C VAL A 483 -7.75 -6.30 -12.41
N ASP A 484 -7.55 -7.62 -12.34
CA ASP A 484 -6.75 -8.24 -11.28
C ASP A 484 -5.25 -8.09 -11.59
N MET A 485 -4.88 -8.13 -12.88
CA MET A 485 -3.50 -8.08 -13.36
C MET A 485 -3.30 -7.00 -14.46
N PRO A 486 -3.38 -5.71 -14.11
CA PRO A 486 -3.13 -4.62 -15.05
C PRO A 486 -1.70 -4.68 -15.59
N ARG A 487 -1.54 -4.31 -16.87
CA ARG A 487 -0.26 -4.34 -17.58
C ARG A 487 0.77 -3.43 -16.91
N ASN A 488 2.03 -3.86 -16.93
CA ASN A 488 3.20 -3.11 -16.43
C ASN A 488 3.19 -2.82 -14.92
N LEU A 489 2.26 -3.38 -14.15
CA LEU A 489 2.17 -3.18 -12.71
C LEU A 489 2.42 -4.51 -11.98
N ALA A 490 3.00 -4.39 -10.80
CA ALA A 490 3.13 -5.48 -9.83
C ALA A 490 2.42 -5.07 -8.54
N LYS A 491 1.93 -6.07 -7.77
CA LYS A 491 1.25 -5.80 -6.50
C LYS A 491 2.14 -5.07 -5.48
N SER A 492 3.44 -5.33 -5.50
CA SER A 492 4.44 -4.65 -4.68
C SER A 492 5.68 -4.38 -5.51
N VAL A 493 6.20 -3.15 -5.42
CA VAL A 493 7.45 -2.72 -6.05
C VAL A 493 8.58 -2.95 -5.06
N THR A 494 9.31 -4.06 -5.20
CA THR A 494 10.36 -4.53 -4.27
C THR A 494 11.79 -4.26 -4.77
N VAL A 495 11.90 -3.57 -5.90
CA VAL A 495 13.16 -3.18 -6.55
C VAL A 495 12.99 -1.76 -7.08
N GLU A 496 14.11 -1.07 -7.25
CA GLU A 496 14.17 0.27 -7.88
C GLU A 496 14.20 0.17 -9.41
#